data_AF-A0A178ASQ3-F1
#
_entry.id   AF-A0A178ASQ3-F1
#
_cell.length_a   1.000
_cell.length_b   1.000
_cell.length_c   1.000
_cell.angle_alpha   90.00
_cell.angle_beta   90.00
_cell.angle_gamma   90.00
#
_symmetry.space_group_name_H-M   'P 1'
#
loop_
_entity.id
_entity.type
_entity.pdbx_description
1 polymer ?
#
loop_
_entity_poly.entity_id
_entity_poly.type
_entity_poly.pdbx_seq_one_letter_code
_entity_poly.pdbx_strand_id
1 'polypeptide(L)'
;MQIFDMTFEELYNHAQKLETHQETLLPLLQGPTMEVTVNGKKASAIWTIPKAMLSLHSEFFRKACYGPFKEGRENKMMLPECEPSIFQIFVQWLYFATLPEVECSDGARDIWLCWTLGDRLIASAFKDRAMRAIYVWANTPSFEGGCRVLIEEIRWYLFHSTSGSLQRQFIVDCLATDLFFFKRTDCEYTDKAENWKNFLIECPDFAKEVLCASIGLGEHGTDGKPLEAYLEATKNEQTIETKKS
;
A
#
# COMPACT_ATOMS: atom_id res chain seq x y z
N MET A 1 -18.41 14.86 -4.56
CA MET A 1 -19.04 14.63 -5.87
C MET A 1 -20.40 13.97 -5.62
N GLN A 2 -21.50 14.60 -6.06
CA GLN A 2 -22.87 14.26 -5.63
C GLN A 2 -23.41 13.01 -6.34
N ILE A 3 -24.24 12.25 -5.63
CA ILE A 3 -24.93 10.98 -6.01
C ILE A 3 -25.90 11.15 -7.22
N PHE A 4 -25.90 12.28 -7.92
CA PHE A 4 -26.97 12.67 -8.84
C PHE A 4 -26.82 12.25 -10.31
N ASP A 5 -25.73 11.56 -10.70
CA ASP A 5 -25.48 11.13 -12.10
C ASP A 5 -25.21 9.62 -12.24
N MET A 6 -25.72 8.78 -11.33
CA MET A 6 -25.62 7.33 -11.49
C MET A 6 -26.82 6.77 -12.25
N THR A 7 -26.56 5.92 -13.24
CA THR A 7 -27.59 5.14 -13.94
C THR A 7 -28.28 4.17 -12.97
N PHE A 8 -29.50 3.75 -13.31
CA PHE A 8 -30.25 2.76 -12.50
C PHE A 8 -29.46 1.46 -12.31
N GLU A 9 -28.72 1.03 -13.33
CA GLU A 9 -27.88 -0.17 -13.28
C GLU A 9 -26.68 0.01 -12.33
N GLU A 10 -26.05 1.19 -12.31
CA GLU A 10 -24.99 1.51 -11.34
C GLU A 10 -25.50 1.59 -9.91
N LEU A 11 -26.68 2.19 -9.70
CA LEU A 11 -27.34 2.24 -8.39
C LEU A 11 -27.68 0.84 -7.88
N TYR A 12 -28.23 0.00 -8.75
CA TYR A 12 -28.56 -1.38 -8.41
C TYR A 12 -27.31 -2.20 -8.05
N ASN A 13 -26.26 -2.12 -8.87
CA ASN A 13 -24.99 -2.79 -8.61
C ASN A 13 -24.32 -2.29 -7.32
N HIS A 14 -24.42 -0.99 -7.02
CA HIS A 14 -23.91 -0.41 -5.77
C HIS A 14 -24.68 -0.93 -4.55
N ALA A 15 -26.01 -0.95 -4.62
CA ALA A 15 -26.87 -1.48 -3.56
C ALA A 15 -26.58 -2.96 -3.29
N GLN A 16 -26.45 -3.78 -4.34
CA GLN A 16 -26.15 -5.20 -4.20
C GLN A 16 -24.76 -5.44 -3.59
N LYS A 17 -23.75 -4.64 -3.96
CA LYS A 17 -22.41 -4.68 -3.33
C LYS A 17 -22.46 -4.31 -1.85
N LEU A 18 -23.24 -3.30 -1.48
CA LEU A 18 -23.42 -2.90 -0.08
C LEU A 18 -24.09 -3.99 0.74
N GLU A 19 -25.16 -4.59 0.23
CA GLU A 19 -25.89 -5.68 0.91
C GLU A 19 -24.98 -6.89 1.12
N THR A 20 -24.25 -7.32 0.08
CA THR A 20 -23.28 -8.41 0.16
C THR A 20 -22.16 -8.12 1.18
N HIS A 21 -21.66 -6.88 1.20
CA HIS A 21 -20.64 -6.46 2.16
C HIS A 21 -21.16 -6.50 3.59
N GLN A 22 -22.40 -6.05 3.83
CA GLN A 22 -23.03 -6.10 5.15
C GLN A 22 -23.21 -7.53 5.65
N GLU A 23 -23.72 -8.43 4.81
CA GLU A 23 -23.90 -9.84 5.16
C GLU A 23 -22.58 -10.52 5.54
N THR A 24 -21.49 -10.14 4.88
CA THR A 24 -20.14 -10.66 5.17
C THR A 24 -19.53 -10.03 6.43
N LEU A 25 -19.78 -8.73 6.66
CA LEU A 25 -19.21 -7.97 7.76
C LEU A 25 -19.85 -8.31 9.11
N LEU A 26 -21.18 -8.41 9.18
CA LEU A 26 -21.92 -8.57 10.43
C LEU A 26 -21.46 -9.77 11.28
N PRO A 27 -21.20 -10.97 10.72
CA PRO A 27 -20.65 -12.09 11.49
C PRO A 27 -19.27 -11.80 12.09
N LEU A 28 -18.44 -11.00 11.42
CA LEU A 28 -17.07 -10.68 11.85
C LEU A 28 -17.03 -9.67 13.00
N LEU A 29 -18.13 -8.96 13.25
CA LEU A 29 -18.25 -8.00 14.35
C LEU A 29 -18.56 -8.66 15.70
N GLN A 30 -18.83 -9.97 15.70
CA GLN A 30 -19.20 -10.72 16.89
C GLN A 30 -17.97 -11.34 17.58
N GLY A 31 -18.11 -11.60 18.88
CA GLY A 31 -17.12 -12.34 19.66
C GLY A 31 -16.02 -11.47 20.28
N PRO A 32 -14.85 -12.06 20.60
CA PRO A 32 -13.80 -11.36 21.33
C PRO A 32 -13.12 -10.29 20.49
N THR A 33 -12.69 -9.22 21.16
CA THR A 33 -11.94 -8.11 20.56
C THR A 33 -10.47 -8.16 20.96
N MET A 34 -9.65 -7.40 20.24
CA MET A 34 -8.26 -7.11 20.58
C MET A 34 -8.08 -5.58 20.65
N GLU A 35 -7.47 -5.12 21.72
CA GLU A 35 -7.02 -3.74 21.89
C GLU A 35 -5.69 -3.57 21.16
N VAL A 36 -5.64 -2.68 20.18
CA VAL A 36 -4.45 -2.36 19.39
C VAL A 36 -3.99 -0.96 19.77
N THR A 37 -2.85 -0.88 20.45
CA THR A 37 -2.18 0.37 20.82
C THR A 37 -1.15 0.72 19.76
N VAL A 38 -1.31 1.90 19.16
CA VAL A 38 -0.43 2.40 18.10
C VAL A 38 0.34 3.60 18.62
N ASN A 39 1.66 3.53 18.54
CA ASN A 39 2.56 4.59 19.01
C ASN A 39 3.32 5.19 17.82
N GLY A 40 2.90 6.40 17.42
CA GLY A 40 3.61 7.24 16.44
C GLY A 40 4.65 8.11 17.11
N LYS A 41 5.39 8.89 16.32
CA LYS A 41 6.45 9.78 16.85
C LYS A 41 5.88 10.93 17.69
N LYS A 42 4.68 11.40 17.35
CA LYS A 42 4.04 12.58 17.96
C LYS A 42 2.74 12.28 18.70
N ALA A 43 2.11 11.15 18.42
CA ALA A 43 0.80 10.80 18.93
C ALA A 43 0.68 9.29 19.19
N SER A 44 -0.23 8.92 20.10
CA SER A 44 -0.63 7.52 20.31
C SER A 44 -2.15 7.42 20.30
N ALA A 45 -2.66 6.27 19.90
CA ALA A 45 -4.09 5.98 19.88
C ALA A 45 -4.34 4.49 20.10
N ILE A 46 -5.54 4.17 20.57
CA ILE A 46 -5.95 2.81 20.92
C ILE A 46 -7.25 2.49 20.18
N TRP A 47 -7.32 1.33 19.55
CA TRP A 47 -8.53 0.79 18.93
C TRP A 47 -8.90 -0.55 19.54
N THR A 48 -10.19 -0.81 19.71
CA THR A 48 -10.71 -2.11 20.11
C THR A 48 -11.45 -2.73 18.94
N ILE A 49 -10.88 -3.76 18.32
CA ILE A 49 -11.34 -4.31 17.04
C ILE A 49 -11.67 -5.81 17.21
N PRO A 50 -12.76 -6.33 16.61
CA PRO A 50 -13.06 -7.76 16.63
C PRO A 50 -11.91 -8.62 16.11
N LYS A 51 -11.56 -9.70 16.84
CA LYS A 51 -10.46 -10.60 16.46
C LYS A 51 -10.72 -11.29 15.12
N ALA A 52 -11.97 -11.67 14.86
CA ALA A 52 -12.36 -12.29 13.59
C ALA A 52 -12.07 -11.37 12.40
N MET A 53 -12.41 -10.08 12.53
CA MET A 53 -12.14 -9.05 11.52
C MET A 53 -10.63 -8.89 11.25
N LEU A 54 -9.83 -8.72 12.30
CA LEU A 54 -8.37 -8.58 12.18
C LEU A 54 -7.73 -9.82 11.56
N SER A 55 -8.15 -11.01 11.99
CA SER A 55 -7.56 -12.28 11.59
C SER A 55 -7.92 -12.71 10.18
N LEU A 56 -9.08 -12.27 9.68
CA LEU A 56 -9.49 -12.51 8.30
C LEU A 56 -8.58 -11.76 7.31
N HIS A 57 -8.23 -10.51 7.65
CA HIS A 57 -7.53 -9.62 6.73
C HIS A 57 -6.02 -9.48 6.98
N SER A 58 -5.50 -10.08 8.05
CA SER A 58 -4.08 -10.01 8.40
C SER A 58 -3.59 -11.31 9.03
N GLU A 59 -2.63 -11.95 8.37
CA GLU A 59 -1.94 -13.13 8.89
C GLU A 59 -1.17 -12.84 10.19
N PHE A 60 -0.61 -11.63 10.29
CA PHE A 60 0.03 -11.15 11.51
C PHE A 60 -0.96 -11.16 12.68
N PHE A 61 -2.12 -10.53 12.51
CA PHE A 61 -3.12 -10.49 13.56
C PHE A 61 -3.76 -11.85 13.82
N ARG A 62 -3.90 -12.71 12.80
CA ARG A 62 -4.37 -14.09 13.02
C ARG A 62 -3.44 -14.85 13.96
N LYS A 63 -2.12 -14.74 13.73
CA LYS A 63 -1.10 -15.33 14.62
C LYS A 63 -1.09 -14.66 15.99
N ALA A 64 -1.24 -13.34 16.07
CA ALA A 64 -1.29 -12.62 17.34
C ALA A 64 -2.54 -12.99 18.17
N CYS A 65 -3.71 -13.12 17.52
CA CYS A 65 -5.00 -13.36 18.17
C CYS A 65 -5.18 -14.79 18.68
N TYR A 66 -4.73 -15.77 17.90
CA TYR A 66 -5.00 -17.20 18.10
C TYR A 66 -3.74 -18.06 18.25
N GLY A 67 -2.55 -17.48 18.09
CA GLY A 67 -1.29 -18.16 18.34
C GLY A 67 -0.95 -18.25 19.83
N PRO A 68 0.20 -18.87 20.16
CA PRO A 68 0.65 -19.08 21.55
C PRO A 68 1.19 -17.81 22.23
N PHE A 69 1.15 -16.66 21.54
CA PHE A 69 1.78 -15.43 21.97
C PHE A 69 1.03 -14.75 23.14
N LYS A 70 1.71 -13.83 23.83
CA LYS A 70 1.16 -13.15 25.01
C LYS A 70 -0.02 -12.24 24.62
N GLU A 71 0.10 -11.62 23.47
CA GLU A 71 -0.84 -10.69 22.84
C GLU A 71 -2.24 -11.31 22.69
N GLY A 72 -2.30 -12.58 22.27
CA GLY A 72 -3.55 -13.31 22.10
C GLY A 72 -4.24 -13.65 23.43
N ARG A 73 -3.45 -13.90 24.48
CA ARG A 73 -3.94 -14.18 25.85
C ARG A 73 -4.42 -12.93 26.55
N GLU A 74 -3.72 -11.81 26.35
CA GLU A 74 -4.06 -10.52 26.96
C GLU A 74 -5.06 -9.70 26.14
N ASN A 75 -5.36 -10.13 24.92
CA ASN A 75 -6.16 -9.37 23.94
C ASN A 75 -5.60 -7.95 23.70
N LYS A 76 -4.28 -7.80 23.77
CA LYS A 76 -3.58 -6.51 23.62
C LYS A 76 -2.43 -6.67 22.64
N MET A 77 -2.36 -5.78 21.66
CA MET A 77 -1.31 -5.70 20.67
C MET A 77 -0.71 -4.29 20.68
N MET A 78 0.61 -4.20 20.62
CA MET A 78 1.30 -2.91 20.45
C MET A 78 1.95 -2.85 19.07
N LEU A 79 1.68 -1.78 18.33
CA LEU A 79 2.32 -1.48 17.06
C LEU A 79 3.26 -0.27 17.24
N PRO A 80 4.56 -0.50 17.47
CA PRO A 80 5.53 0.58 17.55
C PRO A 80 5.79 1.19 16.17
N GLU A 81 6.17 2.47 16.14
CA GLU A 81 6.59 3.17 14.91
C GLU A 81 5.51 3.10 13.81
N CYS A 82 4.26 3.27 14.20
CA CYS A 82 3.15 3.39 13.27
C CYS A 82 2.41 4.67 13.62
N GLU A 83 2.23 5.55 12.64
CA GLU A 83 1.49 6.78 12.87
C GLU A 83 -0.01 6.44 13.04
N PRO A 84 -0.69 6.98 14.07
CA PRO A 84 -2.11 6.74 14.30
C PRO A 84 -3.01 7.00 13.09
N SER A 85 -2.70 8.02 12.28
CA SER A 85 -3.45 8.34 11.06
C SER A 85 -3.41 7.22 10.02
N ILE A 86 -2.27 6.56 9.86
CA ILE A 86 -2.11 5.45 8.91
C ILE A 86 -2.84 4.20 9.40
N PHE A 87 -2.76 3.91 10.70
CA PHE A 87 -3.54 2.81 11.26
C PHE A 87 -5.05 3.08 11.19
N GLN A 88 -5.48 4.32 11.35
CA GLN A 88 -6.89 4.71 11.16
C GLN A 88 -7.37 4.39 9.75
N ILE A 89 -6.55 4.61 8.71
CA ILE A 89 -6.88 4.23 7.33
C ILE A 89 -7.01 2.70 7.19
N PHE A 90 -6.13 1.93 7.83
CA PHE A 90 -6.26 0.47 7.88
C PHE A 90 -7.58 0.04 8.53
N VAL A 91 -7.95 0.66 9.66
CA VAL A 91 -9.24 0.40 10.32
C VAL A 91 -10.40 0.76 9.41
N GLN A 92 -10.39 1.94 8.79
CA GLN A 92 -11.42 2.33 7.81
C GLN A 92 -11.56 1.29 6.70
N TRP A 93 -10.43 0.81 6.16
CA TRP A 93 -10.44 -0.22 5.13
C TRP A 93 -11.02 -1.55 5.64
N LEU A 94 -10.77 -1.97 6.88
CA LEU A 94 -11.37 -3.19 7.46
C LEU A 94 -12.91 -3.13 7.44
N TYR A 95 -13.49 -1.96 7.72
CA TYR A 95 -14.94 -1.80 7.81
C TYR A 95 -15.61 -1.48 6.47
N PHE A 96 -14.92 -0.77 5.57
CA PHE A 96 -15.54 -0.23 4.36
C PHE A 96 -14.94 -0.76 3.06
N ALA A 97 -13.88 -1.57 3.13
CA ALA A 97 -13.11 -2.07 1.98
C ALA A 97 -12.57 -0.96 1.04
N THR A 98 -12.56 0.29 1.52
CA THR A 98 -12.13 1.48 0.78
C THR A 98 -11.00 2.20 1.51
N LEU A 99 -10.16 2.88 0.75
CA LEU A 99 -9.21 3.86 1.27
C LEU A 99 -9.85 5.25 1.13
N PRO A 100 -9.46 6.24 1.95
CA PRO A 100 -9.80 7.64 1.70
C PRO A 100 -9.46 8.01 0.26
N GLU A 101 -10.32 8.84 -0.35
CA GLU A 101 -9.94 9.49 -1.60
C GLU A 101 -8.73 10.37 -1.31
N VAL A 102 -7.66 10.15 -2.05
CA VAL A 102 -6.46 10.98 -1.92
C VAL A 102 -6.73 12.24 -2.71
N GLU A 103 -6.97 13.33 -2.00
CA GLU A 103 -7.02 14.64 -2.64
C GLU A 103 -5.64 14.88 -3.29
N CYS A 104 -5.65 15.13 -4.61
CA CYS A 104 -4.44 15.21 -5.42
C CYS A 104 -3.41 16.25 -4.93
N SER A 105 -3.77 17.14 -4.01
CA SER A 105 -2.94 18.23 -3.49
C SER A 105 -1.88 17.78 -2.47
N ASP A 106 -2.12 16.71 -1.70
CA ASP A 106 -1.33 16.41 -0.49
C ASP A 106 -0.28 15.29 -0.68
N GLY A 107 -0.14 14.80 -1.92
CA GLY A 107 0.81 13.73 -2.28
C GLY A 107 0.33 12.31 -1.92
N ALA A 108 1.03 11.29 -2.41
CA ALA A 108 0.68 9.88 -2.17
C ALA A 108 1.29 9.29 -0.89
N ARG A 109 1.87 10.14 -0.02
CA ARG A 109 2.59 9.74 1.21
C ARG A 109 1.82 8.72 2.02
N ASP A 110 0.58 9.07 2.37
CA ASP A 110 -0.23 8.26 3.27
C ASP A 110 -0.58 6.91 2.63
N ILE A 111 -0.72 6.87 1.30
CA ILE A 111 -0.94 5.62 0.56
C ILE A 111 0.31 4.74 0.59
N TRP A 112 1.51 5.31 0.42
CA TRP A 112 2.77 4.58 0.55
C TRP A 112 2.97 4.02 1.96
N LEU A 113 2.62 4.79 2.98
CA LEU A 113 2.66 4.34 4.36
C LEU A 113 1.61 3.27 4.65
N CYS A 114 0.39 3.37 4.07
CA CYS A 114 -0.62 2.31 4.13
C CYS A 114 -0.11 1.02 3.50
N TRP A 115 0.50 1.13 2.32
CA TRP A 115 1.10 -0.01 1.64
C TRP A 115 2.17 -0.69 2.53
N THR A 116 3.06 0.10 3.12
CA THR A 116 4.12 -0.38 4.04
C THR A 116 3.54 -1.02 5.31
N LEU A 117 2.49 -0.43 5.87
CA LEU A 117 1.76 -1.00 7.01
C LEU A 117 1.13 -2.36 6.64
N GLY A 118 0.52 -2.45 5.46
CA GLY A 118 -0.05 -3.69 4.95
C GLY A 118 0.98 -4.81 4.83
N ASP A 119 2.23 -4.48 4.49
CA ASP A 119 3.30 -5.46 4.45
C ASP A 119 3.70 -5.95 5.85
N ARG A 120 3.90 -5.02 6.79
CA ARG A 120 4.18 -5.34 8.21
C ARG A 120 3.10 -6.21 8.84
N LEU A 121 1.84 -5.94 8.50
CA LEU A 121 0.68 -6.69 8.99
C LEU A 121 0.38 -7.94 8.16
N ILE A 122 1.13 -8.22 7.09
CA ILE A 122 0.89 -9.34 6.18
C ILE A 122 -0.59 -9.35 5.73
N ALA A 123 -1.05 -8.19 5.24
CA ALA A 123 -2.41 -7.91 4.81
C ALA A 123 -2.45 -7.66 3.29
N SER A 124 -2.38 -8.73 2.50
CA SER A 124 -2.25 -8.67 1.03
C SER A 124 -3.37 -7.88 0.35
N ALA A 125 -4.63 -8.05 0.77
CA ALA A 125 -5.75 -7.30 0.18
C ALA A 125 -5.65 -5.78 0.44
N PHE A 126 -5.13 -5.39 1.60
CA PHE A 126 -4.87 -3.98 1.92
C PHE A 126 -3.71 -3.43 1.09
N LYS A 127 -2.62 -4.20 0.95
CA LYS A 127 -1.51 -3.87 0.06
C LYS A 127 -1.96 -3.68 -1.38
N ASP A 128 -2.74 -4.61 -1.91
CA ASP A 128 -3.28 -4.52 -3.27
C ASP A 128 -4.19 -3.30 -3.43
N ARG A 129 -4.97 -2.94 -2.40
CA ARG A 129 -5.79 -1.73 -2.44
C ARG A 129 -4.94 -0.45 -2.49
N ALA A 130 -3.90 -0.39 -1.67
CA ALA A 130 -2.95 0.74 -1.66
C ALA A 130 -2.20 0.84 -2.99
N MET A 131 -1.72 -0.29 -3.53
CA MET A 131 -1.03 -0.35 -4.82
C MET A 131 -1.91 0.18 -5.96
N ARG A 132 -3.20 -0.20 -6.00
CA ARG A 132 -4.15 0.36 -6.98
C ARG A 132 -4.25 1.88 -6.90
N ALA A 133 -4.32 2.42 -5.68
CA ALA A 133 -4.42 3.86 -5.45
C ALA A 133 -3.13 4.58 -5.88
N ILE A 134 -1.96 4.03 -5.56
CA ILE A 134 -0.66 4.57 -6.01
C ILE A 134 -0.55 4.51 -7.52
N TYR A 135 -0.94 3.39 -8.15
CA TYR A 135 -0.89 3.22 -9.60
C TYR A 135 -1.77 4.25 -10.32
N VAL A 136 -3.02 4.44 -9.88
CA VAL A 136 -3.89 5.47 -10.43
C VAL A 136 -3.25 6.83 -10.27
N TRP A 137 -2.81 7.17 -9.06
CA TRP A 137 -2.18 8.47 -8.80
C TRP A 137 -0.93 8.72 -9.65
N ALA A 138 -0.09 7.70 -9.86
CA ALA A 138 1.13 7.78 -10.68
C ALA A 138 0.81 7.97 -12.17
N ASN A 139 -0.30 7.41 -12.65
CA ASN A 139 -0.73 7.51 -14.04
C ASN A 139 -1.70 8.68 -14.30
N THR A 140 -2.23 9.32 -13.26
CA THR A 140 -3.06 10.52 -13.39
C THR A 140 -2.18 11.68 -13.87
N PRO A 141 -2.50 12.31 -15.03
CA PRO A 141 -1.74 13.46 -15.52
C PRO A 141 -1.76 14.58 -14.49
N SER A 142 -0.60 14.93 -13.92
CA SER A 142 -0.47 16.18 -13.15
C SER A 142 -0.13 17.32 -14.09
N PHE A 143 -0.60 18.52 -13.75
CA PHE A 143 -0.10 19.76 -14.36
C PHE A 143 1.39 20.00 -14.06
N GLU A 144 1.91 19.38 -13.00
CA GLU A 144 3.30 19.50 -12.57
C GLU A 144 4.02 18.15 -12.75
N GLY A 145 4.84 18.06 -13.81
CA GLY A 145 5.67 16.88 -14.08
C GLY A 145 6.80 16.76 -13.06
N GLY A 146 7.00 15.57 -12.50
CA GLY A 146 8.15 15.26 -11.66
C GLY A 146 7.92 14.05 -10.76
N CYS A 147 9.03 13.41 -10.33
CA CYS A 147 8.97 12.29 -9.38
C CYS A 147 8.22 12.71 -8.13
N ARG A 148 7.15 11.98 -7.85
CA ARG A 148 6.23 12.27 -6.76
C ARG A 148 6.47 11.39 -5.53
N VAL A 149 7.42 10.44 -5.60
CA VAL A 149 7.82 9.61 -4.45
C VAL A 149 8.87 10.37 -3.64
N LEU A 150 8.65 10.56 -2.34
CA LEU A 150 9.64 11.20 -1.46
C LEU A 150 10.59 10.14 -0.90
N ILE A 151 11.91 10.37 -1.03
CA ILE A 151 12.96 9.44 -0.57
C ILE A 151 12.73 9.07 0.90
N GLU A 152 12.43 10.05 1.75
CA GLU A 152 12.22 9.83 3.19
C GLU A 152 11.09 8.83 3.51
N GLU A 153 10.12 8.68 2.61
CA GLU A 153 8.97 7.81 2.81
C GLU A 153 9.30 6.35 2.49
N ILE A 154 10.11 6.14 1.46
CA ILE A 154 10.45 4.81 0.97
C ILE A 154 11.84 4.36 1.43
N ARG A 155 12.67 5.24 2.00
CA ARG A 155 14.06 4.98 2.40
C ARG A 155 14.15 3.77 3.31
N TRP A 156 13.40 3.77 4.42
CA TRP A 156 13.39 2.64 5.35
C TRP A 156 12.93 1.36 4.65
N TYR A 157 11.87 1.44 3.83
CA TYR A 157 11.37 0.28 3.10
C TYR A 157 12.42 -0.30 2.16
N LEU A 158 13.07 0.53 1.34
CA LEU A 158 14.08 0.09 0.38
C LEU A 158 15.27 -0.59 1.07
N PHE A 159 15.69 -0.11 2.24
CA PHE A 159 16.74 -0.75 3.05
C PHE A 159 16.36 -2.15 3.56
N HIS A 160 15.08 -2.40 3.81
CA HIS A 160 14.61 -3.65 4.44
C HIS A 160 13.83 -4.56 3.47
N SER A 161 13.53 -4.08 2.27
CA SER A 161 12.82 -4.83 1.22
C SER A 161 13.74 -5.86 0.57
N THR A 162 13.22 -7.07 0.35
CA THR A 162 13.94 -8.08 -0.45
C THR A 162 13.97 -7.66 -1.91
N SER A 163 15.12 -7.84 -2.58
CA SER A 163 15.22 -7.64 -4.02
C SER A 163 14.20 -8.51 -4.76
N GLY A 164 13.50 -7.93 -5.74
CA GLY A 164 12.45 -8.62 -6.51
C GLY A 164 11.08 -8.68 -5.83
N SER A 165 10.87 -8.04 -4.67
CA SER A 165 9.52 -7.79 -4.18
C SER A 165 8.73 -6.99 -5.24
N LEU A 166 7.43 -7.29 -5.40
CA LEU A 166 6.58 -6.60 -6.38
C LEU A 166 6.59 -5.08 -6.19
N GLN A 167 6.89 -4.64 -4.99
CA GLN A 167 6.64 -3.28 -4.55
C GLN A 167 7.92 -2.47 -4.65
N ARG A 168 9.08 -3.10 -4.44
CA ARG A 168 10.36 -2.57 -4.90
C ARG A 168 10.38 -2.46 -6.41
N GLN A 169 9.85 -3.45 -7.14
CA GLN A 169 9.74 -3.39 -8.59
C GLN A 169 8.87 -2.21 -9.06
N PHE A 170 7.69 -2.00 -8.45
CA PHE A 170 6.86 -0.83 -8.77
C PHE A 170 7.59 0.50 -8.51
N ILE A 171 8.26 0.65 -7.36
CA ILE A 171 9.06 1.85 -7.06
C ILE A 171 10.16 2.06 -8.10
N VAL A 172 10.89 1.00 -8.45
CA VAL A 172 11.96 1.02 -9.46
C VAL A 172 11.41 1.46 -10.81
N ASP A 173 10.28 0.90 -11.25
CA ASP A 173 9.67 1.19 -12.55
C ASP A 173 9.14 2.64 -12.59
N CYS A 174 8.53 3.14 -11.51
CA CYS A 174 8.13 4.55 -11.36
C CYS A 174 9.34 5.49 -11.43
N LEU A 175 10.40 5.21 -10.67
CA LEU A 175 11.59 6.05 -10.66
C LEU A 175 12.34 6.02 -11.98
N ALA A 176 12.41 4.87 -12.64
CA ALA A 176 13.03 4.74 -13.94
C ALA A 176 12.33 5.62 -14.98
N THR A 177 10.99 5.65 -14.92
CA THR A 177 10.15 6.52 -15.75
C THR A 177 10.37 8.00 -15.39
N ASP A 178 10.30 8.36 -14.11
CA ASP A 178 10.42 9.74 -13.67
C ASP A 178 11.82 10.34 -13.90
N LEU A 179 12.89 9.57 -13.65
CA LEU A 179 14.29 9.96 -13.93
C LEU A 179 14.55 10.17 -15.41
N PHE A 180 13.85 9.44 -16.29
CA PHE A 180 13.90 9.68 -17.72
C PHE A 180 13.28 11.05 -18.08
N PHE A 181 12.17 11.42 -17.43
CA PHE A 181 11.48 12.70 -17.66
C PHE A 181 12.14 13.92 -17.00
N PHE A 182 12.91 13.75 -15.92
CA PHE A 182 13.68 14.84 -15.28
C PHE A 182 14.65 15.55 -16.23
N LYS A 183 15.01 14.96 -17.37
CA LYS A 183 15.83 15.61 -18.41
C LYS A 183 15.10 16.73 -19.17
N ARG A 184 13.80 16.98 -18.95
CA ARG A 184 12.97 17.84 -19.82
C ARG A 184 12.36 19.09 -19.19
N THR A 185 12.46 19.31 -17.88
CA THR A 185 11.77 20.45 -17.24
C THR A 185 12.63 21.17 -16.22
N ASP A 186 12.72 22.50 -16.38
CA ASP A 186 13.26 23.47 -15.44
C ASP A 186 12.36 23.58 -14.19
N CYS A 187 12.22 22.50 -13.41
CA CYS A 187 11.42 22.53 -12.19
C CYS A 187 12.21 23.14 -11.02
N GLU A 188 11.74 24.27 -10.51
CA GLU A 188 12.31 25.06 -9.40
C GLU A 188 12.31 24.36 -8.02
N TYR A 189 12.09 23.05 -7.93
CA TYR A 189 12.18 22.28 -6.69
C TYR A 189 13.56 21.63 -6.55
N THR A 190 14.54 22.43 -6.14
CA THR A 190 15.96 22.11 -6.00
C THR A 190 16.35 21.12 -4.88
N ASP A 191 15.41 20.30 -4.37
CA ASP A 191 15.69 19.23 -3.40
C ASP A 191 15.57 17.79 -3.94
N LYS A 192 15.28 17.57 -5.23
CA LYS A 192 15.02 16.20 -5.72
C LYS A 192 16.23 15.49 -6.33
N ALA A 193 16.93 16.08 -7.30
CA ALA A 193 17.99 15.35 -8.03
C ALA A 193 19.20 15.01 -7.16
N GLU A 194 19.68 15.94 -6.32
CA GLU A 194 20.85 15.72 -5.47
C GLU A 194 20.55 14.75 -4.31
N ASN A 195 19.36 14.82 -3.71
CA ASN A 195 18.94 13.87 -2.69
C ASN A 195 18.77 12.46 -3.27
N TRP A 196 18.19 12.33 -4.46
CA TRP A 196 18.11 11.05 -5.17
C TRP A 196 19.50 10.53 -5.53
N LYS A 197 20.39 11.38 -6.04
CA LYS A 197 21.78 11.01 -6.30
C LYS A 197 22.48 10.50 -5.03
N ASN A 198 22.38 11.23 -3.92
CA ASN A 198 22.99 10.83 -2.65
C ASN A 198 22.40 9.51 -2.14
N PHE A 199 21.09 9.33 -2.21
CA PHE A 199 20.43 8.09 -1.81
C PHE A 199 20.83 6.89 -2.69
N LEU A 200 20.94 7.09 -4.01
CA LEU A 200 21.40 6.05 -4.94
C LEU A 200 22.87 5.68 -4.70
N ILE A 201 23.71 6.64 -4.28
CA ILE A 201 25.08 6.36 -3.85
C ILE A 201 25.11 5.50 -2.57
N GLU A 202 24.22 5.78 -1.61
CA GLU A 202 24.10 5.02 -0.36
C GLU A 202 23.55 3.59 -0.58
N CYS A 203 22.74 3.40 -1.63
CA CYS A 203 22.07 2.14 -1.94
C CYS A 203 22.46 1.60 -3.33
N PRO A 204 23.70 1.09 -3.53
CA PRO A 204 24.21 0.75 -4.86
C PRO A 204 23.44 -0.38 -5.56
N ASP A 205 22.94 -1.36 -4.81
CA ASP A 205 22.12 -2.45 -5.38
C ASP A 205 20.79 -1.92 -5.93
N PHE A 206 20.14 -1.02 -5.18
CA PHE A 206 18.93 -0.34 -5.62
C PHE A 206 19.20 0.57 -6.82
N ALA A 207 20.32 1.30 -6.80
CA ALA A 207 20.73 2.14 -7.93
C ALA A 207 20.95 1.34 -9.21
N LYS A 208 21.51 0.12 -9.09
CA LYS A 208 21.66 -0.80 -10.21
C LYS A 208 20.30 -1.24 -10.77
N GLU A 209 19.32 -1.55 -9.92
CA GLU A 209 17.96 -1.89 -10.35
C GLU A 209 17.28 -0.74 -11.09
N VAL A 210 17.33 0.47 -10.54
CA VAL A 210 16.80 1.68 -11.18
C VAL A 210 17.48 1.92 -12.53
N LEU A 211 18.82 1.82 -12.59
CA LEU A 211 19.55 2.00 -13.83
C LEU A 211 19.17 0.95 -14.88
N CYS A 212 19.10 -0.32 -14.50
CA CYS A 212 18.68 -1.40 -15.37
C CYS A 212 17.27 -1.15 -15.93
N ALA A 213 16.32 -0.76 -15.07
CA ALA A 213 14.97 -0.41 -15.49
C ALA A 213 14.94 0.78 -16.47
N SER A 214 15.71 1.85 -16.18
CA SER A 214 15.80 3.04 -17.06
C SER A 214 16.34 2.75 -18.46
N ILE A 215 17.11 1.69 -18.65
CA ILE A 215 17.67 1.28 -19.95
C ILE A 215 17.05 0.00 -20.51
N GLY A 216 15.98 -0.52 -19.89
CA GLY A 216 15.24 -1.70 -20.35
C GLY A 216 15.99 -3.03 -20.20
N LEU A 217 16.87 -3.16 -19.20
CA LEU A 217 17.60 -4.39 -18.91
C LEU A 217 16.99 -5.16 -17.72
N GLY A 218 16.94 -6.49 -17.85
CA GLY A 218 16.48 -7.40 -16.79
C GLY A 218 14.96 -7.68 -16.85
N GLU A 219 14.35 -8.01 -15.69
CA GLU A 219 12.90 -8.20 -15.58
C GLU A 219 12.09 -6.88 -15.63
N HIS A 220 12.79 -5.75 -15.74
CA HIS A 220 12.23 -4.41 -15.75
C HIS A 220 12.20 -3.90 -17.21
N GLY A 221 11.00 -3.67 -17.74
CA GLY A 221 10.82 -3.11 -19.09
C GLY A 221 11.05 -1.59 -19.10
N THR A 222 11.17 -1.00 -20.29
CA THR A 222 11.29 0.46 -20.46
C THR A 222 10.00 1.22 -20.16
N ASP A 223 8.87 0.50 -20.13
CA ASP A 223 7.54 1.05 -19.90
C ASP A 223 6.95 0.47 -18.61
N GLY A 224 6.15 1.27 -17.91
CA GLY A 224 5.41 0.82 -16.73
C GLY A 224 4.54 -0.40 -17.05
N LYS A 225 4.64 -1.44 -16.22
CA LYS A 225 3.83 -2.66 -16.37
C LYS A 225 2.35 -2.38 -16.08
N PRO A 226 1.41 -3.21 -16.60
CA PRO A 226 0.01 -3.12 -16.20
C PRO A 226 -0.15 -3.36 -14.69
N LEU A 227 -1.19 -2.76 -14.10
CA LEU A 227 -1.48 -2.82 -12.66
C LEU A 227 -1.42 -4.24 -12.09
N GLU A 228 -1.94 -5.22 -12.83
CA GLU A 228 -2.03 -6.63 -12.44
C GLU A 228 -0.66 -7.24 -12.13
N ALA A 229 0.41 -6.71 -12.73
CA ALA A 229 1.78 -7.15 -12.48
C ALA A 229 2.27 -6.81 -11.07
N TYR A 230 1.63 -5.86 -10.38
CA TYR A 230 2.03 -5.38 -9.05
C TYR A 230 1.10 -5.87 -7.92
N LEU A 231 0.09 -6.68 -8.23
CA LEU A 231 -0.87 -7.20 -7.25
C LEU A 231 -0.48 -8.60 -6.78
N GLU A 232 -0.59 -8.85 -5.48
CA GLU A 232 -0.31 -10.17 -4.89
C GLU A 232 -1.38 -11.19 -5.22
N ALA A 233 -2.64 -10.77 -5.38
CA ALA A 233 -3.73 -11.65 -5.78
C ALA A 233 -3.43 -12.39 -7.10
N THR A 234 -2.94 -11.68 -8.11
CA THR A 234 -2.63 -12.24 -9.44
C THR A 234 -1.55 -13.34 -9.38
N LYS A 235 -0.52 -13.16 -8.53
CA LYS A 235 0.57 -14.15 -8.37
C LYS A 235 0.10 -15.41 -7.66
N ASN A 236 -0.81 -15.29 -6.69
CA ASN A 236 -1.34 -16.44 -5.97
C ASN A 236 -2.17 -17.34 -6.88
N GLU A 237 -2.94 -16.77 -7.81
CA GLU A 237 -3.71 -17.52 -8.81
C GLU A 237 -2.79 -18.30 -9.77
N GLN A 238 -1.75 -17.66 -10.31
CA GLN A 238 -0.77 -18.30 -11.20
C GLN A 238 0.03 -19.42 -10.51
N THR A 239 0.33 -19.26 -9.21
CA THR A 239 1.04 -20.27 -8.41
C THR A 239 0.16 -21.50 -8.11
N ILE A 240 -1.16 -21.32 -8.03
CA ILE A 240 -2.12 -22.42 -7.82
C ILE A 240 -2.29 -23.23 -9.11
N GLU A 241 -2.29 -22.59 -10.27
CA GLU A 241 -2.41 -23.27 -11.58
C GLU A 241 -1.16 -24.09 -11.93
N THR A 242 0.05 -23.56 -11.66
CA THR A 242 1.31 -24.29 -11.90
C THR A 242 1.51 -25.49 -10.98
N LYS A 243 0.84 -25.54 -9.81
CA LYS A 243 0.84 -26.72 -8.93
C LYS A 243 -0.19 -27.79 -9.30
N LYS A 244 -1.10 -27.48 -10.23
CA LYS A 244 -2.09 -28.42 -10.78
C LYS A 244 -1.67 -29.05 -12.10
N SER A 245 -0.50 -28.64 -12.62
CA SER A 245 0.13 -29.13 -13.85
C SER A 245 1.23 -30.14 -13.51
#